data_AF-A0A397S6C0-F1
#
_entry.id   AF-A0A397S6C0-F1
#
_cell.length_a   1.000
_cell.length_b   1.000
_cell.length_c   1.000
_cell.angle_alpha   90.00
_cell.angle_beta   90.00
_cell.angle_gamma   90.00
#
_symmetry.space_group_name_H-M   'P 1'
#
loop_
_entity.id
_entity.type
_entity.pdbx_description
1 polymer ?
#
loop_
_entity_poly.entity_id
_entity_poly.type
_entity_poly.pdbx_seq_one_letter_code
_entity_poly.pdbx_strand_id
1 'polypeptide(L)'
;ILITYDECLFYSNDDRPIIWAPLDKSSLRKKGQGKFIMISDFLLETIGKLKLTEQNSLLNPNTPSEARKYLNPGKNEKSWWTSKHLIDQVINYTIPIFEILYPNAVVVFTFDNSTNHGAMVKDVLNVINMNVNPEEKQVLMKSIFFGLNKTF
;
A
#
# COMPACT_ATOMS: atom_id res chain seq x y z
N ILE A 1 -10.82 -4.54 15.93
CA ILE A 1 -10.01 -3.30 16.02
C ILE A 1 -9.89 -2.73 14.62
N LEU A 2 -10.28 -1.47 14.45
CA LEU A 2 -10.22 -0.77 13.17
C LEU A 2 -8.78 -0.32 12.89
N ILE A 3 -8.31 -0.56 11.67
CA ILE A 3 -7.04 -0.04 11.16
C ILE A 3 -7.30 0.67 9.82
N THR A 4 -6.92 1.94 9.75
CA THR A 4 -6.97 2.74 8.54
C THR A 4 -5.65 2.63 7.79
N TYR A 5 -5.73 2.55 6.46
CA TYR A 5 -4.57 2.50 5.59
C TYR A 5 -4.63 3.64 4.58
N ASP A 6 -3.48 4.25 4.29
CA ASP A 6 -3.34 5.21 3.19
C ASP A 6 -1.91 5.25 2.63
N GLU A 7 -1.80 5.80 1.41
CA GLU A 7 -0.57 5.99 0.66
C GLU A 7 -0.35 7.48 0.39
N CYS A 8 0.83 8.00 0.74
CA CYS A 8 1.14 9.42 0.55
C CYS A 8 2.47 9.61 -0.18
N LEU A 9 2.52 10.64 -1.02
CA LEU A 9 3.71 11.06 -1.76
C LEU A 9 4.26 12.35 -1.16
N PHE A 10 5.55 12.35 -0.85
CA PHE A 10 6.28 13.53 -0.38
C PHE A 10 7.36 13.87 -1.39
N TYR A 11 7.28 15.07 -1.97
CA TYR A 11 8.25 15.54 -2.95
C TYR A 11 9.33 16.42 -2.29
N SER A 12 10.53 16.40 -2.87
CA SER A 12 11.70 17.16 -2.37
C SER A 12 11.48 18.67 -2.43
N ASN A 13 10.62 19.13 -3.35
CA ASN A 13 10.28 20.53 -3.50
C ASN A 13 8.82 20.80 -3.09
N ASP A 14 8.22 19.98 -2.22
CA ASP A 14 6.97 20.34 -1.50
C ASP A 14 7.26 21.41 -0.43
N ASP A 15 7.90 22.50 -0.87
CA ASP A 15 8.20 23.65 -0.01
C ASP A 15 6.96 24.48 0.21
N ARG A 16 6.94 25.21 1.33
CA ARG A 16 5.88 26.18 1.62
C ARG A 16 5.78 27.21 0.47
N PRO A 17 4.57 27.64 0.10
CA PRO A 17 4.40 28.65 -0.94
C PRO A 17 5.06 29.99 -0.54
N ILE A 18 5.23 30.22 0.76
CA ILE A 18 5.78 31.44 1.36
C ILE A 18 7.25 31.24 1.72
N ILE A 19 8.07 32.21 1.34
CA ILE A 19 9.50 32.28 1.62
C ILE A 19 9.84 33.69 2.11
N TRP A 20 10.83 33.80 2.98
CA TRP A 20 11.40 35.08 3.37
C TRP A 20 12.64 35.34 2.53
N ALA A 21 12.62 36.40 1.72
CA ALA A 21 13.72 36.79 0.86
C ALA A 21 14.00 38.30 1.01
N PRO A 22 15.26 38.76 0.86
CA PRO A 22 15.59 40.18 0.80
C PRO A 22 14.80 40.89 -0.30
N LEU A 23 14.39 42.16 -0.06
CA LEU A 23 13.55 42.93 -0.99
C LEU A 23 14.14 43.08 -2.40
N ASP A 24 15.46 43.02 -2.51
CA ASP A 24 16.25 43.22 -3.73
C ASP A 24 16.61 41.92 -4.45
N LYS A 25 16.20 40.74 -3.92
CA LYS A 25 16.54 39.45 -4.51
C LYS A 25 15.31 38.67 -4.92
N SER A 26 15.26 38.26 -6.19
CA SER A 26 14.32 37.26 -6.64
C SER A 26 14.71 35.88 -6.10
N SER A 27 13.74 35.18 -5.53
CA SER A 27 13.94 33.79 -5.11
C SER A 27 13.90 32.87 -6.33
N LEU A 28 15.01 32.21 -6.64
CA LEU A 28 15.02 31.17 -7.66
C LEU A 28 14.56 29.85 -7.03
N ARG A 29 13.39 29.35 -7.45
CA ARG A 29 12.95 27.99 -7.12
C ARG A 29 13.31 27.05 -8.27
N LYS A 30 13.69 25.82 -7.93
CA LYS A 30 13.80 24.76 -8.93
C LYS A 30 12.41 24.53 -9.53
N LYS A 31 12.32 24.52 -10.85
CA LYS A 31 11.06 24.21 -11.56
C LYS A 31 10.76 22.70 -11.40
N GLY A 32 9.55 22.38 -10.95
CA GLY A 32 9.07 20.99 -10.77
C GLY A 32 9.16 20.49 -9.32
N GLN A 33 8.50 19.37 -9.05
CA GLN A 33 8.35 18.83 -7.69
C GLN A 33 9.64 18.16 -7.15
N GLY A 34 10.62 17.88 -8.01
CA GLY A 34 11.84 17.17 -7.61
C GLY A 34 11.60 15.65 -7.46
N LYS A 35 12.45 14.98 -6.69
CA LYS A 35 12.27 13.55 -6.37
C LYS A 35 11.17 13.40 -5.33
N PHE A 36 10.47 12.27 -5.34
CA PHE A 36 9.53 11.94 -4.26
C PHE A 36 9.99 10.74 -3.46
N ILE A 37 9.37 10.56 -2.31
CA ILE A 37 9.29 9.30 -1.57
C ILE A 37 7.81 8.99 -1.39
N MET A 38 7.41 7.76 -1.67
CA MET A 38 6.07 7.30 -1.34
C MET A 38 6.14 6.55 0.00
N ILE A 39 5.18 6.85 0.86
CA ILE A 39 5.03 6.21 2.17
C ILE A 39 3.67 5.53 2.18
N SER A 40 3.67 4.28 2.58
CA SER A 40 2.45 3.51 2.82
C SER A 40 2.43 3.09 4.29
N ASP A 41 1.32 3.30 4.98
CA ASP A 41 1.24 3.05 6.42
C ASP A 41 -0.15 2.64 6.91
N PHE A 42 -0.16 1.96 8.06
CA PHE A 42 -1.35 1.52 8.78
C PHE A 42 -1.45 2.26 10.11
N LEU A 43 -2.58 2.92 10.34
CA LEU A 43 -2.84 3.74 11.52
C LEU A 43 -4.03 3.21 12.32
N LEU A 44 -3.91 3.31 13.63
CA LEU A 44 -4.93 3.01 14.63
C LEU A 44 -5.18 4.26 15.45
N GLU A 45 -6.42 4.45 15.88
CA GLU A 45 -6.79 5.55 16.78
C GLU A 45 -6.03 5.49 18.11
N THR A 46 -5.78 4.30 18.65
CA THR A 46 -5.22 4.09 19.99
C THR A 46 -3.71 4.32 20.07
N ILE A 47 -2.95 3.86 19.08
CA ILE A 47 -1.47 3.84 19.11
C ILE A 47 -0.83 4.64 17.96
N GLY A 48 -1.64 5.22 17.06
CA GLY A 48 -1.15 5.82 15.84
C GLY A 48 -0.60 4.73 14.91
N LYS A 49 0.71 4.74 14.64
CA LYS A 49 1.32 3.81 13.68
C LYS A 49 1.32 2.38 14.20
N LEU A 50 0.99 1.41 13.35
CA LEU A 50 1.08 0.01 13.70
C LEU A 50 2.57 -0.42 13.79
N LYS A 51 3.05 -0.48 15.03
CA LYS A 51 4.45 -0.73 15.37
C LYS A 51 4.57 -1.49 16.68
N LEU A 52 5.49 -2.46 16.73
CA LEU A 52 5.85 -3.17 17.95
C LEU A 52 6.58 -2.24 18.92
N THR A 53 6.30 -2.41 20.22
CA THR A 53 7.14 -1.86 21.28
C THR A 53 8.51 -2.53 21.25
N GLU A 54 9.52 -1.88 21.84
CA GLU A 54 10.87 -2.44 21.92
C GLU A 54 10.88 -3.83 22.56
N GLN A 55 10.12 -4.01 23.64
CA GLN A 55 9.97 -5.31 24.30
C GLN A 55 9.36 -6.37 23.37
N ASN A 56 8.28 -6.04 22.66
CA ASN A 56 7.65 -6.99 21.73
C ASN A 56 8.55 -7.30 20.54
N SER A 57 9.34 -6.33 20.07
CA SER A 57 10.31 -6.53 18.99
C SER A 57 11.47 -7.43 19.42
N LEU A 58 11.93 -7.32 20.67
CA LEU A 58 12.98 -8.21 21.23
C LEU A 58 12.47 -9.65 21.42
N LEU A 59 11.20 -9.82 21.83
CA LEU A 59 10.58 -11.13 21.98
C LEU A 59 10.25 -11.79 20.64
N ASN A 60 10.07 -11.00 19.57
CA ASN A 60 9.68 -11.48 18.24
C ASN A 60 10.67 -11.00 17.16
N PRO A 61 11.93 -11.47 17.18
CA PRO A 61 12.98 -10.96 16.30
C PRO A 61 12.76 -11.26 14.80
N ASN A 62 11.92 -12.25 14.49
CA ASN A 62 11.58 -12.62 13.10
C ASN A 62 10.45 -11.77 12.53
N THR A 63 9.78 -10.97 13.35
CA THR A 63 8.66 -10.12 12.93
C THR A 63 9.18 -8.71 12.66
N PRO A 64 8.74 -8.05 11.58
CA PRO A 64 9.07 -6.65 11.36
C PRO A 64 8.64 -5.77 12.54
N SER A 65 9.43 -4.76 12.86
CA SER A 65 9.13 -3.85 13.98
C SER A 65 7.99 -2.89 13.65
N GLU A 66 7.84 -2.46 12.40
CA GLU A 66 6.78 -1.54 11.95
C GLU A 66 6.17 -1.95 10.60
N ALA A 67 4.89 -1.66 10.41
CA ALA A 67 4.15 -2.00 9.19
C ALA A 67 4.41 -1.04 8.02
N ARG A 68 5.01 0.12 8.30
CA ARG A 68 5.26 1.18 7.33
C ARG A 68 6.22 0.74 6.22
N LYS A 69 5.91 1.12 4.99
CA LYS A 69 6.78 0.94 3.83
C LYS A 69 7.15 2.26 3.19
N TYR A 70 8.38 2.31 2.71
CA TYR A 70 8.91 3.42 1.94
C TYR A 70 9.25 2.92 0.54
N LEU A 71 8.83 3.67 -0.46
CA LEU A 71 9.16 3.42 -1.86
C LEU A 71 9.85 4.66 -2.43
N ASN A 72 11.14 4.49 -2.72
CA ASN A 72 11.99 5.54 -3.28
C ASN A 72 12.05 5.36 -4.80
N PRO A 73 11.40 6.19 -5.62
CA PRO A 73 11.57 6.17 -7.07
C PRO A 73 13.02 6.51 -7.48
N GLY A 74 13.75 5.50 -7.94
CA GLY A 74 15.11 5.64 -8.46
C GLY A 74 15.16 5.96 -9.96
N LYS A 75 16.31 6.46 -10.44
CA LYS A 75 16.57 6.80 -11.87
C LYS A 75 16.38 5.60 -12.82
N ASN A 76 16.44 4.38 -12.29
CA ASN A 76 16.29 3.11 -13.00
C ASN A 76 15.18 2.19 -12.42
N GLU A 77 14.45 2.64 -11.39
CA GLU A 77 13.39 1.85 -10.75
C GLU A 77 12.03 2.49 -11.02
N LYS A 78 11.39 2.06 -12.11
CA LYS A 78 9.97 2.34 -12.37
C LYS A 78 9.11 1.46 -11.47
N SER A 79 9.18 1.67 -10.17
CA SER A 79 8.34 0.94 -9.24
C SER A 79 7.29 1.90 -8.73
N TRP A 80 6.16 2.00 -9.43
CA TRP A 80 4.94 2.54 -8.82
C TRP A 80 4.51 1.60 -7.70
N TRP A 81 3.79 2.12 -6.70
CA TRP A 81 3.11 1.25 -5.76
C TRP A 81 2.00 0.48 -6.47
N THR A 82 1.91 -0.81 -6.16
CA THR A 82 1.01 -1.75 -6.85
C THR A 82 0.31 -2.60 -5.81
N SER A 83 -0.78 -3.24 -6.21
CA SER A 83 -1.49 -4.22 -5.36
C SER A 83 -0.58 -5.31 -4.78
N LYS A 84 0.50 -5.70 -5.48
CA LYS A 84 1.48 -6.65 -4.96
C LYS A 84 2.24 -6.12 -3.74
N HIS A 85 2.61 -4.84 -3.77
CA HIS A 85 3.29 -4.19 -2.65
C HIS A 85 2.36 -4.10 -1.44
N LEU A 86 1.08 -3.76 -1.67
CA LEU A 86 0.06 -3.76 -0.62
C LEU A 86 -0.13 -5.16 -0.01
N ILE A 87 -0.29 -6.20 -0.84
CA ILE A 87 -0.45 -7.58 -0.37
C ILE A 87 0.77 -8.02 0.46
N ASP A 88 2.00 -7.74 -0.01
CA ASP A 88 3.23 -8.02 0.74
C ASP A 88 3.22 -7.32 2.10
N GLN A 89 2.88 -6.04 2.15
CA GLN A 89 2.83 -5.28 3.39
C GLN A 89 1.76 -5.78 4.35
N VAL A 90 0.57 -6.16 3.86
CA VAL A 90 -0.49 -6.72 4.71
C VAL A 90 -0.07 -8.06 5.31
N ILE A 91 0.40 -8.98 4.47
CA ILE A 91 0.69 -10.36 4.87
C ILE A 91 1.97 -10.45 5.71
N ASN A 92 3.05 -9.80 5.28
CA ASN A 92 4.37 -10.01 5.86
C ASN A 92 4.71 -9.04 6.98
N TYR A 93 3.94 -7.95 7.15
CA TYR A 93 4.22 -6.91 8.15
C TYR A 93 3.01 -6.65 9.03
N THR A 94 1.88 -6.29 8.43
CA THR A 94 0.72 -5.77 9.16
C THR A 94 0.04 -6.82 10.03
N ILE A 95 -0.30 -7.99 9.46
CA ILE A 95 -0.92 -9.09 10.20
C ILE A 95 -0.02 -9.59 11.34
N PRO A 96 1.27 -9.92 11.09
CA PRO A 96 2.18 -10.36 12.16
C PRO A 96 2.31 -9.38 13.32
N ILE A 97 2.43 -8.07 13.02
CA ILE A 97 2.51 -7.03 14.05
C ILE A 97 1.20 -6.93 14.82
N PHE A 98 0.06 -6.98 14.12
CA PHE A 98 -1.26 -6.90 14.75
C PHE A 98 -1.51 -8.07 15.71
N GLU A 99 -1.21 -9.30 15.30
CA GLU A 99 -1.41 -10.51 16.12
C GLU A 99 -0.60 -10.48 17.42
N ILE A 100 0.61 -9.91 17.40
CA ILE A 100 1.44 -9.73 18.60
C ILE A 100 0.84 -8.66 19.52
N LEU A 101 0.39 -7.53 18.97
CA LEU A 101 -0.13 -6.41 19.76
C LEU A 101 -1.52 -6.67 20.35
N TYR A 102 -2.34 -7.44 19.64
CA TYR A 102 -3.75 -7.65 19.96
C TYR A 102 -4.13 -9.13 19.85
N PRO A 103 -3.58 -10.00 20.72
CA PRO A 103 -3.91 -11.41 20.71
C PRO A 103 -5.42 -11.60 20.92
N ASN A 104 -6.03 -12.47 20.12
CA ASN A 104 -7.48 -12.78 20.13
C ASN A 104 -8.41 -11.65 19.66
N ALA A 105 -7.87 -10.58 19.05
CA ALA A 105 -8.70 -9.56 18.42
C ALA A 105 -8.91 -9.85 16.93
N VAL A 106 -10.06 -9.43 16.40
CA VAL A 106 -10.31 -9.39 14.96
C VAL A 106 -9.91 -8.01 14.42
N VAL A 107 -9.07 -7.98 13.40
CA VAL A 107 -8.74 -6.77 12.66
C VAL A 107 -9.83 -6.44 11.65
N VAL A 108 -10.19 -5.16 11.55
CA VAL A 108 -11.05 -4.62 10.49
C VAL A 108 -10.21 -3.59 9.74
N PHE A 109 -9.88 -3.89 8.49
CA PHE A 109 -9.13 -2.97 7.64
C PHE A 109 -10.06 -2.03 6.90
N THR A 110 -9.72 -0.75 6.87
CA THR A 110 -10.36 0.23 5.99
C THR A 110 -9.35 0.79 5.02
N PHE A 111 -9.70 0.65 3.75
CA PHE A 111 -8.95 1.08 2.58
C PHE A 111 -9.78 2.12 1.82
N ASP A 112 -9.13 2.92 0.98
CA ASP A 112 -9.84 3.73 0.00
C ASP A 112 -10.21 2.89 -1.23
N ASN A 113 -10.87 3.50 -2.21
CA ASN A 113 -11.27 2.80 -3.44
C ASN A 113 -10.25 2.99 -4.57
N SER A 114 -8.96 3.08 -4.25
CA SER A 114 -7.93 3.13 -5.28
C SER A 114 -7.94 1.84 -6.13
N THR A 115 -7.54 1.96 -7.39
CA THR A 115 -7.50 0.82 -8.33
C THR A 115 -6.58 -0.31 -7.85
N ASN A 116 -5.57 0.02 -7.05
CA ASN A 116 -4.67 -0.95 -6.43
C ASN A 116 -5.40 -1.81 -5.38
N HIS A 117 -6.34 -1.25 -4.64
CA HIS A 117 -7.05 -1.93 -3.56
C HIS A 117 -8.17 -2.81 -4.11
N GLY A 118 -8.76 -2.41 -5.24
CA GLY A 118 -9.71 -3.20 -6.02
C GLY A 118 -9.08 -4.20 -7.00
N ALA A 119 -7.75 -4.36 -6.99
CA ALA A 119 -7.06 -5.20 -7.97
C ALA A 119 -7.38 -6.69 -7.78
N MET A 120 -7.82 -7.34 -8.85
CA MET A 120 -8.05 -8.78 -8.86
C MET A 120 -6.75 -9.54 -9.14
N VAL A 121 -6.68 -10.79 -8.68
CA VAL A 121 -5.56 -11.69 -9.02
C VAL A 121 -5.56 -11.92 -10.55
N LYS A 122 -4.38 -12.05 -11.15
CA LYS A 122 -4.22 -12.13 -12.62
C LYS A 122 -5.02 -13.26 -13.28
N ASP A 123 -5.23 -14.35 -12.56
CA ASP A 123 -5.93 -15.53 -13.02
C ASP A 123 -7.40 -15.57 -12.58
N VAL A 124 -7.92 -14.55 -11.91
CA VAL A 124 -9.35 -14.45 -11.57
C VAL A 124 -10.17 -14.14 -12.82
N LEU A 125 -11.38 -14.71 -12.89
CA LEU A 125 -12.37 -14.37 -13.91
C LEU A 125 -12.68 -12.87 -13.86
N ASN A 126 -12.25 -12.14 -14.88
CA ASN A 126 -12.48 -10.71 -15.00
C ASN A 126 -13.12 -10.41 -16.35
N VAL A 127 -14.36 -9.89 -16.32
CA VAL A 127 -15.15 -9.55 -17.51
C VAL A 127 -14.41 -8.59 -18.44
N ILE A 128 -13.58 -7.69 -17.90
CA ILE A 128 -12.79 -6.75 -18.68
C ILE A 128 -11.77 -7.48 -19.57
N ASN A 129 -11.27 -8.64 -19.11
CA ASN A 129 -10.31 -9.46 -19.84
C ASN A 129 -10.98 -10.54 -20.71
N MET A 130 -12.31 -10.54 -20.81
CA MET A 130 -13.04 -11.47 -21.66
C MET A 130 -13.30 -10.86 -23.02
N ASN A 131 -13.09 -11.67 -24.06
CA ASN A 131 -13.50 -11.28 -25.40
C ASN A 131 -15.03 -11.33 -25.49
N VAL A 132 -15.63 -10.32 -26.11
CA VAL A 132 -17.08 -10.29 -26.36
C VAL A 132 -17.46 -11.31 -27.44
N ASN A 133 -16.56 -11.56 -28.40
CA ASN A 133 -16.77 -12.46 -29.53
C ASN A 133 -15.84 -13.68 -29.45
N PRO A 134 -16.26 -14.85 -29.97
CA PRO A 134 -15.52 -16.12 -29.87
C PRO A 134 -14.28 -16.22 -30.77
N GLU A 135 -13.93 -15.18 -31.53
CA GLU A 135 -12.92 -15.26 -32.60
C GLU A 135 -11.47 -15.01 -32.14
N GLU A 136 -11.26 -14.64 -30.88
CA GLU A 136 -9.93 -14.29 -30.36
C GLU A 136 -9.44 -15.24 -29.24
N LYS A 137 -8.12 -15.26 -29.03
CA LYS A 137 -7.46 -16.08 -28.01
C LYS A 137 -7.89 -15.65 -26.60
N GLN A 138 -8.79 -16.41 -25.98
CA GLN A 138 -9.27 -16.18 -24.62
C GLN A 138 -8.17 -16.42 -23.57
N VAL A 139 -8.06 -15.53 -22.58
CA VAL A 139 -7.17 -15.72 -21.43
C VAL A 139 -7.67 -16.88 -20.56
N LEU A 140 -6.77 -17.77 -20.14
CA LEU A 140 -7.09 -18.83 -19.19
C LEU A 140 -7.37 -18.21 -17.82
N MET A 141 -8.65 -18.14 -17.44
CA MET A 141 -9.11 -17.64 -16.14
C MET A 141 -9.57 -18.80 -15.26
N LYS A 142 -9.23 -18.76 -13.98
CA LYS A 142 -9.76 -19.69 -12.98
C LYS A 142 -11.22 -19.37 -12.70
N SER A 143 -11.98 -20.44 -12.55
CA SER A 143 -13.35 -20.35 -12.09
C SER A 143 -13.42 -19.77 -10.67
N ILE A 144 -14.38 -18.88 -10.44
CA ILE A 144 -14.61 -18.18 -9.17
C ILE A 144 -15.64 -18.90 -8.28
N PHE A 145 -15.90 -20.19 -8.50
CA PHE A 145 -16.81 -20.94 -7.62
C PHE A 145 -16.22 -21.07 -6.22
N PHE A 146 -16.88 -20.44 -5.26
CA PHE A 146 -16.67 -20.65 -3.83
C PHE A 146 -17.85 -21.47 -3.28
N GLY A 147 -17.61 -22.74 -2.99
CA GLY A 147 -18.59 -23.68 -2.45
C GLY A 147 -18.19 -25.15 -2.67
N LEU A 148 -18.63 -26.05 -1.79
CA LEU A 148 -18.32 -27.49 -1.85
C LEU A 148 -19.05 -28.22 -3.00
N ASN A 149 -20.06 -27.60 -3.61
CA ASN A 149 -20.89 -28.26 -4.61
C ASN A 149 -20.41 -27.91 -6.02
N LYS A 150 -19.55 -28.78 -6.56
CA LYS A 150 -19.29 -28.89 -7.99
C LYS A 150 -20.41 -29.71 -8.63
N THR A 151 -21.47 -29.06 -9.10
CA THR A 151 -22.45 -29.71 -9.98
C THR A 151 -22.83 -28.75 -11.10
N PHE A 152 -22.38 -29.08 -12.31
CA PHE A 152 -23.19 -28.98 -13.52
C PHE A 152 -23.16 -30.36 -14.16
#